data_AF-A0A7K2TTB1-F1
#
_entry.id   AF-A0A7K2TTB1-F1
#
_cell.length_a   1.000
_cell.length_b   1.000
_cell.length_c   1.000
_cell.angle_alpha   90.00
_cell.angle_beta   90.00
_cell.angle_gamma   90.00
#
_symmetry.space_group_name_H-M   'P 1'
#
loop_
_entity.id
_entity.type
_entity.pdbx_description
1 polymer ?
#
loop_
_entity_poly.entity_id
_entity_poly.type
_entity_poly.pdbx_seq_one_letter_code
_entity_poly.pdbx_strand_id
1 'polypeptide(L)'
;MDTLVATTPADASTATLRKLYLLRFGFAAVWAALLFATADTLGPLSATLLVVYPLFDVACAVVDVRSARANGGPARGLYVNIALSTLTGIGLAVAATSGIPAVLRVWGVWAVTAGLVQLIVGAARRRLGGQWAMIASGAISTVAGASFFAQAGKDDAALGSLAGYAFLGGVFFLVSALRLRRADKDA
;
A
#
# COMPACT_ATOMS: atom_id res chain seq x y z
N MET A 1 -9.15 -44.83 -9.81
CA MET A 1 -10.22 -44.10 -9.08
C MET A 1 -9.58 -42.86 -8.52
N ASP A 2 -9.75 -41.75 -9.25
CA ASP A 2 -9.15 -40.47 -8.90
C ASP A 2 -9.93 -39.86 -7.73
N THR A 3 -9.30 -39.83 -6.56
CA THR A 3 -9.75 -39.04 -5.42
C THR A 3 -9.60 -37.57 -5.79
N LEU A 4 -10.69 -36.96 -6.24
CA LEU A 4 -10.84 -35.51 -6.30
C LEU A 4 -10.71 -34.97 -4.87
N VAL A 5 -9.52 -34.49 -4.53
CA VAL A 5 -9.28 -33.72 -3.31
C VAL A 5 -10.18 -32.50 -3.38
N ALA A 6 -11.28 -32.54 -2.62
CA ALA A 6 -12.15 -31.39 -2.45
C ALA A 6 -11.34 -30.31 -1.74
N THR A 7 -10.82 -29.33 -2.48
CA THR A 7 -10.21 -28.12 -1.92
C THR A 7 -11.22 -27.47 -0.99
N THR A 8 -10.89 -27.40 0.29
CA THR A 8 -11.77 -26.83 1.31
C THR A 8 -11.87 -25.32 1.07
N PRO A 9 -13.00 -24.65 1.38
CA PRO A 9 -13.13 -23.19 1.19
C PRO A 9 -12.00 -22.37 1.84
N ALA A 10 -11.40 -22.89 2.92
CA ALA A 10 -10.23 -22.31 3.56
C ALA A 10 -9.00 -22.29 2.63
N ASP A 11 -8.68 -23.38 1.95
CA ASP A 11 -7.54 -23.48 1.01
C ASP A 11 -7.71 -22.55 -0.20
N ALA A 12 -8.93 -22.46 -0.71
CA ALA A 12 -9.28 -21.54 -1.80
C ALA A 12 -9.11 -20.06 -1.37
N SER A 13 -9.44 -19.75 -0.11
CA SER A 13 -9.25 -18.41 0.46
C SER A 13 -7.76 -18.06 0.65
N THR A 14 -6.94 -19.02 1.13
CA THR A 14 -5.50 -18.85 1.32
C THR A 14 -4.77 -18.68 0.00
N ALA A 15 -5.11 -19.49 -1.01
CA ALA A 15 -4.55 -19.37 -2.36
C ALA A 15 -4.87 -18.02 -3.01
N THR A 16 -6.08 -17.49 -2.79
CA THR A 16 -6.51 -16.18 -3.29
C THR A 16 -5.73 -15.05 -2.60
N LEU A 17 -5.59 -15.11 -1.28
CA LEU A 17 -4.83 -14.14 -0.49
C LEU A 17 -3.35 -14.14 -0.88
N ARG A 18 -2.77 -15.32 -1.12
CA ARG A 18 -1.39 -15.46 -1.58
C ARG A 18 -1.18 -14.80 -2.95
N LYS A 19 -2.09 -15.03 -3.91
CA LYS A 19 -2.04 -14.38 -5.24
C LYS A 19 -2.09 -12.86 -5.12
N LEU A 20 -2.95 -12.33 -4.24
CA LEU A 20 -3.06 -10.90 -3.98
C LEU A 20 -1.75 -10.31 -3.41
N TYR A 21 -1.10 -10.99 -2.46
CA TYR A 21 0.17 -10.53 -1.91
C TYR A 21 1.32 -10.60 -2.92
N LEU A 22 1.36 -11.62 -3.77
CA LEU A 22 2.34 -11.68 -4.86
C LEU A 22 2.13 -10.58 -5.90
N LEU A 23 0.87 -10.27 -6.24
CA LEU A 23 0.54 -9.17 -7.14
C LEU A 23 0.97 -7.82 -6.56
N ARG A 24 0.68 -7.58 -5.27
CA ARG A 24 1.10 -6.35 -4.56
C ARG A 24 2.63 -6.23 -4.51
N PHE A 25 3.34 -7.33 -4.26
CA PHE A 25 4.80 -7.35 -4.34
C PHE A 25 5.31 -7.04 -5.75
N GLY A 26 4.79 -7.72 -6.78
CA GLY A 26 5.22 -7.52 -8.16
C GLY A 26 5.02 -6.07 -8.62
N PHE A 27 3.84 -5.50 -8.31
CA PHE A 27 3.58 -4.09 -8.55
C PHE A 27 4.57 -3.18 -7.82
N ALA A 28 4.76 -3.36 -6.50
CA ALA A 28 5.66 -2.54 -5.71
C ALA A 28 7.12 -2.63 -6.19
N ALA A 29 7.59 -3.82 -6.57
CA ALA A 29 8.94 -4.05 -7.08
C ALA A 29 9.17 -3.38 -8.43
N VAL A 30 8.26 -3.58 -9.40
CA VAL A 30 8.34 -2.95 -10.72
C VAL A 30 8.25 -1.43 -10.59
N TRP A 31 7.29 -0.96 -9.80
CA TRP A 31 7.09 0.47 -9.57
C TRP A 31 8.33 1.12 -8.92
N ALA A 32 8.88 0.51 -7.87
CA ALA A 32 10.07 1.02 -7.21
C ALA A 32 11.29 1.01 -8.13
N ALA A 33 11.48 -0.04 -8.93
CA ALA A 33 12.58 -0.11 -9.90
C ALA A 33 12.48 1.01 -10.95
N LEU A 34 11.28 1.23 -11.51
CA LEU A 34 11.05 2.31 -12.48
C LEU A 34 11.22 3.70 -11.86
N LEU A 35 10.76 3.90 -10.63
CA LEU A 35 10.93 5.18 -9.94
C LEU A 35 12.39 5.43 -9.56
N PHE A 36 13.13 4.40 -9.12
CA PHE A 36 14.58 4.52 -8.89
C PHE A 36 15.33 4.89 -10.18
N ALA A 37 15.00 4.24 -11.30
CA ALA A 37 15.59 4.54 -12.59
C ALA A 37 15.30 5.97 -13.10
N THR A 38 14.30 6.64 -12.51
CA THR A 38 13.89 8.01 -12.86
C THR A 38 13.99 8.97 -11.68
N ALA A 39 14.73 8.62 -10.63
CA ALA A 39 14.70 9.35 -9.36
C ALA A 39 15.27 10.77 -9.43
N ASP A 40 16.20 10.99 -10.36
CA ASP A 40 16.95 12.25 -10.50
C ASP A 40 16.22 13.30 -11.34
N THR A 41 15.19 12.91 -12.09
CA THR A 41 14.43 13.84 -12.95
C THR A 41 12.94 13.60 -12.85
N LEU A 42 12.20 14.66 -12.52
CA LEU A 42 10.74 14.62 -12.53
C LEU A 42 10.21 14.75 -13.97
N GLY A 43 10.35 13.67 -14.74
CA GLY A 43 9.84 13.55 -16.10
C GLY A 43 8.45 12.91 -16.18
N PRO A 44 7.85 12.82 -17.40
CA PRO A 44 6.51 12.26 -17.62
C PRO A 44 6.33 10.85 -17.04
N LEU A 45 7.37 10.01 -17.12
CA LEU A 45 7.34 8.65 -16.57
C LEU A 45 7.21 8.65 -15.05
N SER A 46 8.09 9.39 -14.34
CA SER A 46 8.04 9.50 -12.88
C SER A 46 6.71 10.11 -12.39
N ALA A 47 6.21 11.14 -13.06
CA ALA A 47 4.91 11.75 -12.76
C ALA A 47 3.76 10.75 -12.93
N THR A 48 3.78 9.98 -14.02
CA THR A 48 2.78 8.92 -14.27
C THR A 48 2.84 7.85 -13.17
N LEU A 49 4.04 7.38 -12.81
CA LEU A 49 4.23 6.39 -11.76
C LEU A 49 3.68 6.90 -10.42
N LEU A 50 3.97 8.14 -10.06
CA LEU A 50 3.49 8.76 -8.82
C LEU A 50 1.96 8.79 -8.75
N VAL A 51 1.27 9.07 -9.86
CA VAL A 51 -0.22 9.07 -9.92
C VAL A 51 -0.79 7.65 -9.95
N VAL A 52 -0.15 6.72 -10.66
CA VAL A 52 -0.60 5.33 -10.79
C VAL A 52 -0.63 4.63 -9.42
N TYR A 53 0.28 4.95 -8.51
CA TYR A 53 0.38 4.26 -7.24
C TYR A 53 -0.85 4.45 -6.33
N PRO A 54 -1.32 5.68 -6.02
CA PRO A 54 -2.58 5.86 -5.29
C PRO A 54 -3.79 5.28 -6.02
N LEU A 55 -3.82 5.30 -7.35
CA LEU A 55 -4.92 4.71 -8.12
C LEU A 55 -4.95 3.18 -8.00
N PHE A 56 -3.80 2.52 -7.97
CA PHE A 56 -3.69 1.10 -7.68
C PHE A 56 -4.20 0.77 -6.27
N ASP A 57 -3.90 1.64 -5.29
CA ASP A 57 -4.43 1.51 -3.93
C ASP A 57 -5.96 1.67 -3.88
N VAL A 58 -6.52 2.63 -4.62
CA VAL A 58 -7.98 2.77 -4.80
C VAL A 58 -8.58 1.49 -5.38
N ALA A 59 -7.99 0.94 -6.45
CA ALA A 59 -8.49 -0.29 -7.08
C ALA A 59 -8.50 -1.47 -6.08
N CYS A 60 -7.42 -1.63 -5.31
CA CYS A 60 -7.35 -2.61 -4.23
C CYS A 60 -8.45 -2.40 -3.18
N ALA A 61 -8.61 -1.16 -2.69
CA ALA A 61 -9.60 -0.85 -1.67
C ALA A 61 -11.04 -1.04 -2.17
N VAL A 62 -11.33 -0.76 -3.44
CA VAL A 62 -12.65 -1.01 -4.06
C VAL A 62 -12.97 -2.50 -4.11
N VAL A 63 -11.99 -3.34 -4.49
CA VAL A 63 -12.15 -4.81 -4.44
C VAL A 63 -12.43 -5.26 -3.01
N ASP A 64 -11.65 -4.76 -2.05
CA ASP A 64 -11.80 -5.09 -0.64
C ASP A 64 -13.18 -4.63 -0.08
N VAL A 65 -13.73 -3.49 -0.52
CA VAL A 65 -15.08 -3.02 -0.14
C VAL A 65 -16.15 -4.01 -0.62
N ARG A 66 -16.03 -4.51 -1.85
CA ARG A 66 -17.00 -5.47 -2.41
C ARG A 66 -17.01 -6.75 -1.59
N SER A 67 -15.83 -7.28 -1.26
CA SER A 67 -15.68 -8.45 -0.39
C SER A 67 -16.17 -8.19 1.04
N ALA A 68 -15.87 -7.02 1.61
CA ALA A 68 -16.32 -6.64 2.94
C ALA A 68 -17.85 -6.53 3.03
N ARG A 69 -18.51 -5.95 2.01
CA ARG A 69 -19.98 -5.86 1.98
C ARG A 69 -20.64 -7.24 1.91
N ALA A 70 -20.06 -8.18 1.16
CA ALA A 70 -20.57 -9.55 1.09
C ALA A 70 -20.46 -10.32 2.42
N ASN A 71 -19.46 -9.97 3.24
CA ASN A 71 -19.08 -10.74 4.44
C ASN A 71 -19.24 -9.98 5.77
N GLY A 72 -19.93 -8.82 5.79
CA GLY A 72 -20.12 -8.01 7.01
C GLY A 72 -18.85 -7.31 7.53
N GLY A 73 -17.85 -7.14 6.68
CA GLY A 73 -16.56 -6.53 7.00
C GLY A 73 -16.57 -4.99 7.11
N PRO A 74 -15.46 -4.37 7.58
CA PRO A 74 -15.41 -2.96 7.93
C PRO A 74 -15.26 -2.00 6.74
N ALA A 75 -16.36 -1.75 6.03
CA ALA A 75 -16.36 -0.93 4.81
C ALA A 75 -15.97 0.55 5.03
N ARG A 76 -16.25 1.13 6.21
CA ARG A 76 -16.02 2.57 6.47
C ARG A 76 -14.55 2.99 6.33
N GLY A 77 -13.62 2.17 6.85
CA GLY A 77 -12.18 2.46 6.74
C GLY A 77 -11.69 2.38 5.29
N LEU A 78 -12.23 1.45 4.51
CA LEU A 78 -11.89 1.30 3.10
C LEU A 78 -12.40 2.48 2.25
N TYR A 79 -13.57 3.04 2.56
CA TYR A 79 -14.06 4.27 1.90
C TYR A 79 -13.18 5.48 2.18
N VAL A 80 -12.71 5.63 3.42
CA VAL A 80 -11.75 6.69 3.77
C VAL A 80 -10.45 6.51 2.99
N ASN A 81 -9.95 5.27 2.86
CA ASN A 81 -8.76 5.00 2.07
C ASN A 81 -8.96 5.36 0.60
N ILE A 82 -10.09 4.95 0.00
CA ILE A 82 -10.45 5.31 -1.38
C ILE A 82 -10.45 6.83 -1.57
N ALA A 83 -11.10 7.59 -0.67
CA ALA A 83 -11.17 9.04 -0.75
C ALA A 83 -9.77 9.68 -0.66
N LEU A 84 -8.97 9.29 0.34
CA LEU A 84 -7.61 9.81 0.54
C LEU A 84 -6.70 9.50 -0.65
N SER A 85 -6.71 8.27 -1.15
CA SER A 85 -5.87 7.85 -2.27
C SER A 85 -6.31 8.50 -3.59
N THR A 86 -7.62 8.74 -3.79
CA THR A 86 -8.13 9.47 -4.96
C THR A 86 -7.70 10.94 -4.94
N LEU A 87 -7.88 11.63 -3.81
CA LEU A 87 -7.43 13.02 -3.64
C LEU A 87 -5.92 13.15 -3.80
N THR A 88 -5.17 12.14 -3.34
CA THR A 88 -3.71 12.09 -3.50
C THR A 88 -3.31 11.93 -4.96
N GLY A 89 -4.00 11.06 -5.73
CA GLY A 89 -3.73 10.92 -7.16
C GLY A 89 -3.89 12.26 -7.91
N ILE A 90 -4.96 13.00 -7.61
CA ILE A 90 -5.19 14.35 -8.16
C ILE A 90 -4.09 15.32 -7.69
N GLY A 91 -3.80 15.32 -6.39
CA GLY A 91 -2.78 16.18 -5.80
C GLY A 91 -1.38 15.94 -6.39
N LEU A 92 -1.03 14.68 -6.67
CA LEU A 92 0.24 14.31 -7.30
C LEU A 92 0.30 14.71 -8.78
N ALA A 93 -0.81 14.62 -9.50
CA ALA A 93 -0.88 15.10 -10.88
C ALA A 93 -0.59 16.61 -10.97
N VAL A 94 -1.14 17.38 -10.02
CA VAL A 94 -0.85 18.83 -9.91
C VAL A 94 0.57 19.07 -9.39
N ALA A 95 0.99 18.39 -8.33
CA ALA A 95 2.31 18.60 -7.73
C ALA A 95 3.46 18.22 -8.66
N ALA A 96 3.24 17.26 -9.56
CA ALA A 96 4.23 16.86 -10.57
C ALA A 96 4.61 18.01 -11.51
N THR A 97 3.75 19.02 -11.69
CA THR A 97 4.07 20.21 -12.49
C THR A 97 4.90 21.25 -11.72
N SER A 98 5.06 21.06 -10.41
CA SER A 98 5.68 22.01 -9.47
C SER A 98 7.01 21.51 -8.89
N GLY A 99 7.49 20.34 -9.31
CA GLY A 99 8.78 19.78 -8.91
C GLY A 99 8.72 18.75 -7.78
N ILE A 100 9.87 18.10 -7.53
CA ILE A 100 10.03 17.01 -6.56
C ILE A 100 9.62 17.42 -5.14
N PRO A 101 9.94 18.63 -4.64
CA PRO A 101 9.48 19.06 -3.31
C PRO A 101 7.95 19.05 -3.16
N ALA A 102 7.21 19.49 -4.17
CA ALA A 102 5.74 19.50 -4.12
C ALA A 102 5.19 18.07 -4.05
N VAL A 103 5.75 17.16 -4.84
CA VAL A 103 5.42 15.73 -4.84
C VAL A 103 5.64 15.11 -3.46
N LEU A 104 6.81 15.33 -2.86
CA LEU A 104 7.15 14.79 -1.54
C LEU A 104 6.23 15.32 -0.44
N ARG A 105 5.77 16.58 -0.53
CA ARG A 105 4.78 17.13 0.41
C ARG A 105 3.44 16.44 0.28
N VAL A 106 2.90 16.33 -0.93
CA VAL A 106 1.61 15.67 -1.17
C VAL A 106 1.66 14.22 -0.73
N TRP A 107 2.71 13.49 -1.12
CA TRP A 107 2.90 12.11 -0.71
C TRP A 107 3.05 11.98 0.80
N GLY A 108 3.84 12.85 1.42
CA GLY A 108 4.04 12.87 2.86
C GLY A 108 2.73 13.07 3.63
N VAL A 109 1.91 14.04 3.22
CA VAL A 109 0.58 14.30 3.81
C VAL A 109 -0.34 13.08 3.64
N TRP A 110 -0.34 12.45 2.47
CA TRP A 110 -1.11 11.22 2.26
C TRP A 110 -0.66 10.09 3.18
N ALA A 111 0.64 9.81 3.28
CA ALA A 111 1.19 8.77 4.14
C ALA A 111 0.90 9.02 5.63
N VAL A 112 0.93 10.29 6.08
CA VAL A 112 0.53 10.69 7.42
C VAL A 112 -0.95 10.43 7.66
N THR A 113 -1.81 10.94 6.79
CA THR A 113 -3.27 10.82 6.97
C THR A 113 -3.74 9.37 6.89
N ALA A 114 -3.25 8.59 5.92
CA ALA A 114 -3.52 7.16 5.82
C ALA A 114 -3.00 6.38 7.05
N GLY A 115 -1.78 6.70 7.50
CA GLY A 115 -1.19 6.08 8.70
C GLY A 115 -1.99 6.37 9.98
N LEU A 116 -2.46 7.61 10.16
CA LEU A 116 -3.31 7.99 11.28
C LEU A 116 -4.66 7.27 11.25
N VAL A 117 -5.28 7.13 10.09
CA VAL A 117 -6.51 6.34 9.94
C VAL A 117 -6.27 4.88 10.35
N GLN A 118 -5.13 4.28 9.93
CA GLN A 118 -4.77 2.93 10.34
C GLN A 118 -4.57 2.81 11.85
N LEU A 119 -3.88 3.78 12.46
CA LEU A 119 -3.67 3.85 13.91
C LEU A 119 -4.98 3.96 14.68
N ILE A 120 -5.87 4.87 14.29
CA ILE A 120 -7.17 5.08 14.95
C ILE A 120 -8.02 3.82 14.86
N VAL A 121 -8.15 3.24 13.66
CA VAL A 121 -8.96 2.04 13.44
C VAL A 121 -8.37 0.84 14.17
N GLY A 122 -7.06 0.64 14.09
CA GLY A 122 -6.35 -0.43 14.79
C GLY A 122 -6.47 -0.30 16.31
N ALA A 123 -6.32 0.91 16.85
CA ALA A 123 -6.48 1.20 18.28
C ALA A 123 -7.91 0.97 18.77
N ALA A 124 -8.92 1.44 18.01
CA ALA A 124 -10.33 1.23 18.33
C ALA A 124 -10.70 -0.28 18.34
N ARG A 125 -9.99 -1.09 17.55
CA ARG A 125 -10.25 -2.52 17.38
C ARG A 125 -9.24 -3.42 18.08
N ARG A 126 -8.32 -2.88 18.88
CA ARG A 126 -7.21 -3.63 19.51
C ARG A 126 -7.66 -4.84 20.34
N ARG A 127 -8.89 -4.83 20.85
CA ARG A 127 -9.49 -5.93 21.64
C ARG A 127 -9.95 -7.12 20.78
N LEU A 128 -10.06 -6.96 19.47
CA LEU A 128 -10.50 -8.02 18.54
C LEU A 128 -9.37 -8.97 18.10
N GLY A 129 -8.13 -8.74 18.58
CA GLY A 129 -6.96 -9.53 18.19
C GLY A 129 -6.42 -9.18 16.79
N GLY A 130 -5.12 -9.42 16.55
CA GLY A 130 -4.49 -9.26 15.23
C GLY A 130 -4.25 -7.82 14.73
N GLN A 131 -4.79 -6.79 15.40
CA GLN A 131 -4.70 -5.40 14.94
C GLN A 131 -3.33 -4.73 15.16
N TRP A 132 -2.41 -5.37 15.89
CA TRP A 132 -1.07 -4.85 16.13
C TRP A 132 -0.27 -4.61 14.83
N ALA A 133 -0.47 -5.47 13.82
CA ALA A 133 0.14 -5.27 12.51
C ALA A 133 -0.36 -3.99 11.82
N MET A 134 -1.65 -3.68 11.94
CA MET A 134 -2.25 -2.46 11.41
C MET A 134 -1.77 -1.21 12.15
N ILE A 135 -1.65 -1.28 13.48
CA ILE A 135 -1.11 -0.19 14.30
C ILE A 135 0.36 0.08 13.94
N ALA A 136 1.19 -0.96 13.86
CA ALA A 136 2.60 -0.83 13.50
C ALA A 136 2.78 -0.26 12.08
N SER A 137 2.02 -0.77 11.11
CA SER A 137 1.98 -0.23 9.74
C SER A 137 1.59 1.25 9.72
N GLY A 138 0.54 1.61 10.46
CA GLY A 138 0.08 2.99 10.56
C GLY A 138 1.15 3.92 11.14
N ALA A 139 1.84 3.49 12.20
CA ALA A 139 2.94 4.26 12.81
C ALA A 139 4.10 4.47 11.82
N ILE A 140 4.53 3.40 11.14
CA ILE A 140 5.61 3.48 10.14
C ILE A 140 5.23 4.44 9.01
N SER A 141 4.00 4.33 8.50
CA SER A 141 3.50 5.22 7.44
C SER A 141 3.48 6.68 7.89
N THR A 142 3.03 6.96 9.13
CA THR A 142 3.01 8.32 9.66
C THR A 142 4.41 8.91 9.81
N VAL A 143 5.37 8.14 10.35
CA VAL A 143 6.76 8.60 10.51
C VAL A 143 7.44 8.79 9.15
N ALA A 144 7.27 7.84 8.23
CA ALA A 144 7.81 7.94 6.87
C ALA A 144 7.22 9.15 6.13
N GLY A 145 5.90 9.36 6.22
CA GLY A 145 5.21 10.51 5.62
C GLY A 145 5.73 11.85 6.15
N ALA A 146 5.90 11.97 7.47
CA ALA A 146 6.49 13.17 8.08
C ALA A 146 7.94 13.40 7.60
N SER A 147 8.71 12.31 7.42
CA SER A 147 10.08 12.38 6.93
C SER A 147 10.15 12.85 5.47
N PHE A 148 9.25 12.38 4.60
CA PHE A 148 9.15 12.88 3.22
C PHE A 148 8.78 14.35 3.16
N PHE A 149 7.82 14.77 3.99
CA PHE A 149 7.41 16.17 4.07
C PHE A 149 8.57 17.07 4.52
N ALA A 150 9.34 16.64 5.52
CA ALA A 150 10.54 17.36 5.98
C ALA A 150 11.66 17.36 4.92
N GLN A 151 11.85 16.25 4.20
CA GLN A 151 12.83 16.16 3.12
C GLN A 151 12.51 17.09 1.94
N ALA A 152 11.23 17.41 1.72
CA ALA A 152 10.81 18.40 0.73
C ALA A 152 11.28 19.85 1.02
N GLY A 153 11.86 20.11 2.19
CA GLY A 153 12.48 21.39 2.53
C GLY A 153 14.00 21.43 2.37
N LYS A 154 14.62 20.32 1.92
CA LYS A 154 16.08 20.20 1.76
C LYS A 154 16.49 20.38 0.30
N ASP A 155 17.74 20.78 0.09
CA ASP A 155 18.32 21.03 -1.23
C ASP A 155 18.51 19.75 -2.06
N ASP A 156 18.53 18.58 -1.41
CA ASP A 156 18.75 17.24 -2.00
C ASP A 156 17.47 16.41 -2.13
N ALA A 157 16.31 17.06 -2.21
CA ALA A 157 15.01 16.40 -2.33
C ALA A 157 14.96 15.45 -3.55
N ALA A 158 14.95 14.14 -3.29
CA ALA A 158 15.01 13.10 -4.31
C ALA A 158 13.86 12.08 -4.16
N LEU A 159 13.42 11.53 -5.29
CA LEU A 159 12.35 10.50 -5.32
C LEU A 159 12.84 9.12 -4.87
N GLY A 160 14.16 8.90 -4.76
CA GLY A 160 14.73 7.61 -4.36
C GLY A 160 14.27 7.14 -2.97
N SER A 161 13.98 8.06 -2.06
CA SER A 161 13.46 7.72 -0.72
C SER A 161 12.05 7.11 -0.78
N LEU A 162 11.19 7.58 -1.71
CA LEU A 162 9.87 7.00 -1.98
C LEU A 162 9.97 5.59 -2.55
N ALA A 163 10.87 5.39 -3.51
CA ALA A 163 11.08 4.10 -4.14
C ALA A 163 11.57 3.05 -3.13
N GLY A 164 12.53 3.41 -2.27
CA GLY A 164 13.02 2.54 -1.21
C GLY A 164 11.94 2.16 -0.19
N TYR A 165 11.09 3.12 0.19
CA TYR A 165 9.96 2.86 1.08
C TYR A 165 8.93 1.90 0.48
N ALA A 166 8.53 2.12 -0.78
CA ALA A 166 7.59 1.24 -1.48
C ALA A 166 8.14 -0.18 -1.66
N PHE A 167 9.44 -0.31 -1.98
CA PHE A 167 10.10 -1.60 -2.11
C PHE A 167 10.09 -2.38 -0.78
N LEU A 168 10.41 -1.72 0.34
CA LEU A 168 10.35 -2.33 1.67
C LEU A 168 8.94 -2.83 1.99
N GLY A 169 7.90 -2.04 1.67
CA GLY A 169 6.49 -2.47 1.75
C GLY A 169 6.21 -3.71 0.90
N GLY A 170 6.73 -3.76 -0.32
CA GLY A 170 6.68 -4.94 -1.19
C GLY A 170 7.27 -6.20 -0.55
N VAL A 171 8.44 -6.08 0.10
CA VAL A 171 9.10 -7.21 0.78
C VAL A 171 8.21 -7.79 1.89
N PHE A 172 7.48 -6.95 2.64
CA PHE A 172 6.52 -7.43 3.63
C PHE A 172 5.39 -8.28 2.99
N PHE A 173 4.88 -7.89 1.82
CA PHE A 173 3.91 -8.69 1.09
C PHE A 173 4.49 -10.03 0.61
N LEU A 174 5.74 -10.04 0.11
CA LEU A 174 6.42 -11.26 -0.30
C LEU A 174 6.59 -12.23 0.89
N VAL A 175 7.07 -11.74 2.04
CA VAL A 175 7.21 -12.55 3.25
C VAL A 175 5.86 -13.13 3.68
N SER A 176 4.80 -12.32 3.61
CA SER A 176 3.43 -12.76 3.96
C SER A 176 2.93 -13.86 3.01
N ALA A 177 3.17 -13.74 1.70
CA ALA A 177 2.85 -14.76 0.71
C ALA A 177 3.61 -16.07 0.93
N LEU A 178 4.90 -15.99 1.28
CA LEU A 178 5.73 -17.17 1.55
C LEU A 178 5.31 -17.90 2.83
N ARG A 179 4.85 -17.17 3.86
CA ARG A 179 4.30 -17.77 5.08
C ARG A 179 2.99 -18.52 4.81
N LEU A 180 2.08 -17.93 4.04
CA LEU A 180 0.83 -18.61 3.64
C LEU A 180 1.09 -19.91 2.88
N ARG A 181 2.08 -19.92 1.98
CA ARG A 181 2.50 -21.14 1.25
C ARG A 181 3.03 -22.26 2.16
N ARG A 182 3.64 -21.93 3.30
CA ARG A 182 4.13 -22.93 4.26
C ARG A 182 2.99 -23.50 5.08
N ALA A 183 2.09 -22.64 5.56
CA ALA A 183 0.88 -23.08 6.26
C ALA A 183 0.02 -24.06 5.40
N ASP A 184 -0.12 -23.80 4.10
CA ASP A 184 -0.82 -24.72 3.17
C ASP A 184 -0.11 -26.09 2.99
N LYS A 185 1.19 -26.19 3.28
CA LYS A 185 1.95 -27.44 3.16
C LYS A 185 1.97 -28.26 4.44
N ASP A 186 1.73 -27.61 5.58
CA ASP A 186 1.77 -28.22 6.91
C ASP A 186 0.35 -28.60 7.41
N ALA A 187 -0.69 -28.31 6.62
CA ALA A 187 -2.10 -28.65 6.85
C ALA A 187 -2.51 -29.89 6.04
#